data_AF-A0A963Q1H3-F1
#
_entry.id   AF-A0A963Q1H3-F1
#
_cell.length_a   1.000
_cell.length_b   1.000
_cell.length_c   1.000
_cell.angle_alpha   90.00
_cell.angle_beta   90.00
_cell.angle_gamma   90.00
#
_symmetry.space_group_name_H-M   'P 1'
#
loop_
_entity.id
_entity.type
_entity.pdbx_description
1 polymer ?
#
loop_
_entity_poly.entity_id
_entity_poly.type
_entity_poly.pdbx_seq_one_letter_code
_entity_poly.pdbx_strand_id
1 'polypeptide(L)'
;MNRYPLWKYAIILVALLVAVLYTLPNLFGEAPAVQVSAAKVTTKVDAGTQAKVEEVLKAAGVASDQVTFDGNSVRARFANTDTQLKAKDAIEHALIPDASDPGYIVALNLVSRSPAWLTALHAKPMYLGLDLRGGVHFMLEVDMRAAITKRLDSLASDIRVALREKDVRHGGISREGNSIEIRARDAATLEAARNVISDRLPELQVAESTSGDSRLIATFKPEALKKVQDQAIKQNITTLHNRVNELGVAEPVIQQQGADRVVVQLPGVQDTAKAKDILGRTATLEMRLVDESAEGHAAESGTGPVPFGDEKFLLRDGRPVIVKRDVIISGDALTDAQPGFDQQTQQPKVDLTVDAKGGRIMRDVSRENLKKRMAIVLFEKGKGEALTAPVIQGELGNRFQISGSMTVTEANDLALLLRAGSLAAPMEIIEERTIGPS
;
A
#
# COMPACT_ATOMS: atom_id res chain seq x y z
N MET A 1 -7.76 -41.86 50.15
CA MET A 1 -8.71 -40.86 50.71
C MET A 1 -8.92 -39.76 49.69
N ASN A 2 -10.06 -39.75 49.00
CA ASN A 2 -10.43 -38.63 48.12
C ASN A 2 -10.90 -37.46 48.99
N ARG A 3 -10.23 -36.30 48.88
CA ARG A 3 -10.52 -35.10 49.69
C ARG A 3 -11.62 -34.21 49.10
N TYR A 4 -12.03 -34.45 47.85
CA TYR A 4 -13.05 -33.65 47.16
C TYR A 4 -14.30 -34.48 46.81
N PRO A 5 -15.47 -33.82 46.67
CA PRO A 5 -16.66 -34.44 46.12
C PRO A 5 -16.45 -34.94 44.68
N LEU A 6 -17.09 -36.05 44.31
CA LEU A 6 -16.99 -36.68 42.98
C LEU A 6 -17.25 -35.72 41.81
N TRP A 7 -18.17 -34.76 41.97
CA TRP A 7 -18.48 -33.78 40.93
C TRP A 7 -17.30 -32.85 40.62
N LYS A 8 -16.44 -32.53 41.60
CA LYS A 8 -15.22 -31.72 41.36
C LYS A 8 -14.20 -32.50 40.54
N TYR A 9 -14.04 -33.79 40.83
CA TYR A 9 -13.17 -34.67 40.02
C TYR A 9 -13.73 -34.83 38.60
N ALA A 10 -15.05 -34.91 38.42
CA ALA A 10 -15.67 -34.95 37.10
C ALA A 10 -15.42 -33.66 36.30
N ILE A 11 -15.53 -32.49 36.93
CA ILE A 11 -15.21 -31.20 36.28
C ILE A 11 -13.72 -31.14 35.89
N ILE A 12 -12.81 -31.56 36.77
CA ILE A 12 -11.37 -31.59 36.46
C ILE A 12 -11.11 -32.52 35.26
N LEU A 13 -11.73 -33.71 35.23
CA LEU A 13 -11.58 -34.64 34.12
C LEU A 13 -12.07 -34.05 32.80
N VAL A 14 -13.24 -33.40 32.80
CA VAL A 14 -13.80 -32.72 31.62
C VAL A 14 -12.87 -31.59 31.16
N ALA A 15 -12.39 -30.76 32.08
CA ALA A 15 -11.46 -29.67 31.74
C ALA A 15 -10.15 -30.21 31.13
N LEU A 16 -9.62 -31.32 31.65
CA LEU A 16 -8.40 -31.96 31.16
C LEU A 16 -8.60 -32.57 29.77
N LEU A 17 -9.76 -33.23 29.54
CA LEU A 17 -10.14 -33.73 28.22
C LEU A 17 -10.26 -32.61 27.19
N VAL A 18 -10.89 -31.49 27.54
CA VAL A 18 -11.00 -30.32 26.67
C VAL A 18 -9.61 -29.72 26.38
N ALA A 19 -8.74 -29.59 27.38
CA ALA A 19 -7.38 -29.10 27.19
C ALA A 19 -6.56 -30.01 26.26
N VAL A 20 -6.67 -31.33 26.39
CA VAL A 20 -6.02 -32.29 25.47
C VAL A 20 -6.60 -32.17 24.05
N LEU A 21 -7.92 -32.03 23.94
CA LEU A 21 -8.61 -31.88 22.65
C LEU A 21 -8.12 -30.64 21.87
N TYR A 22 -7.96 -29.51 22.55
CA TYR A 22 -7.52 -28.25 21.93
C TYR A 22 -6.00 -28.12 21.78
N THR A 23 -5.21 -28.98 22.41
CA THR A 23 -3.74 -29.03 22.22
C THR A 23 -3.31 -30.01 21.13
N LEU A 24 -4.14 -31.03 20.84
CA LEU A 24 -3.91 -32.02 19.78
C LEU A 24 -3.53 -31.42 18.40
N PRO A 25 -4.16 -30.33 17.90
CA PRO A 25 -3.80 -29.73 16.62
C PRO A 25 -2.31 -29.36 16.48
N ASN A 26 -1.67 -28.95 17.57
CA ASN A 26 -0.27 -28.54 17.58
C ASN A 26 0.71 -29.70 17.35
N LEU A 27 0.30 -30.93 17.67
CA LEU A 27 1.14 -32.13 17.51
C LEU A 27 1.23 -32.60 16.06
N PHE A 28 0.31 -32.18 15.20
CA PHE A 28 0.29 -32.60 13.80
C PHE A 28 1.28 -31.79 12.94
N GLY A 29 1.68 -30.59 13.36
CA GLY A 29 2.57 -29.71 12.60
C GLY A 29 1.97 -29.23 11.26
N GLU A 30 2.83 -28.74 10.37
CA GLU A 30 2.44 -28.22 9.05
C GLU A 30 2.99 -29.11 7.93
N ALA A 31 2.23 -29.21 6.84
CA ALA A 31 2.65 -29.84 5.61
C ALA A 31 2.99 -28.77 4.56
N PRO A 32 4.12 -28.92 3.85
CA PRO A 32 4.35 -28.28 2.56
C PRO A 32 3.12 -28.43 1.66
N ALA A 33 2.62 -27.33 1.12
CA ALA A 33 1.43 -27.34 0.28
C ALA A 33 1.56 -26.41 -0.92
N VAL A 34 0.97 -26.80 -2.03
CA VAL A 34 0.80 -25.92 -3.20
C VAL A 34 -0.65 -25.49 -3.22
N GLN A 35 -0.88 -24.17 -3.26
CA GLN A 35 -2.19 -23.57 -3.34
C GLN A 35 -2.41 -23.03 -4.74
N VAL A 36 -3.53 -23.44 -5.34
CA VAL A 36 -4.02 -22.95 -6.62
C VAL A 36 -5.28 -22.12 -6.35
N SER A 37 -5.21 -20.82 -6.61
CA SER A 37 -6.36 -19.91 -6.53
C SER A 37 -6.69 -19.32 -7.90
N ALA A 38 -7.91 -18.83 -8.07
CA ALA A 38 -8.26 -18.09 -9.27
C ALA A 38 -7.39 -16.82 -9.37
N ALA A 39 -6.78 -16.58 -10.53
CA ALA A 39 -6.12 -15.31 -10.81
C ALA A 39 -7.14 -14.23 -11.21
N LYS A 40 -8.32 -14.64 -11.68
CA LYS A 40 -9.37 -13.77 -12.20
C LYS A 40 -10.72 -14.14 -11.61
N VAL A 41 -11.58 -13.14 -11.39
CA VAL A 41 -12.97 -13.34 -10.92
C VAL A 41 -13.82 -14.16 -11.90
N THR A 42 -13.44 -14.18 -13.19
CA THR A 42 -14.10 -14.99 -14.24
C THR A 42 -13.67 -16.46 -14.24
N THR A 43 -12.52 -16.78 -13.63
CA THR A 43 -12.01 -18.15 -13.55
C THR A 43 -12.49 -18.78 -12.26
N LYS A 44 -13.35 -19.79 -12.36
CA LYS A 44 -13.83 -20.52 -11.20
C LYS A 44 -12.81 -21.58 -10.81
N VAL A 45 -12.44 -21.61 -9.53
CA VAL A 45 -11.84 -22.79 -8.92
C VAL A 45 -12.99 -23.65 -8.42
N ASP A 46 -13.08 -24.87 -8.92
CA ASP A 46 -14.12 -25.82 -8.55
C ASP A 46 -13.56 -27.25 -8.42
N ALA A 47 -14.46 -28.22 -8.24
CA ALA A 47 -14.10 -29.63 -8.19
C ALA A 47 -13.42 -30.13 -9.50
N GLY A 48 -13.67 -29.48 -10.64
CA GLY A 48 -12.99 -29.76 -11.90
C GLY A 48 -11.52 -29.31 -11.86
N THR A 49 -11.24 -28.14 -11.29
CA THR A 49 -9.85 -27.70 -11.02
C THR A 49 -9.14 -28.67 -10.09
N GLN A 50 -9.82 -29.17 -9.04
CA GLN A 50 -9.25 -30.17 -8.14
C GLN A 50 -8.82 -31.43 -8.88
N ALA A 51 -9.71 -32.00 -9.71
CA ALA A 51 -9.42 -33.20 -10.49
C ALA A 51 -8.23 -32.99 -11.44
N LYS A 52 -8.14 -31.80 -12.06
CA LYS A 52 -7.03 -31.45 -12.95
C LYS A 52 -5.69 -31.34 -12.21
N VAL A 53 -5.68 -30.76 -11.01
CA VAL A 53 -4.48 -30.73 -10.16
C VAL A 53 -4.03 -32.15 -9.79
N GLU A 54 -4.96 -33.03 -9.43
CA GLU A 54 -4.66 -34.44 -9.13
C GLU A 54 -4.08 -35.19 -10.35
N GLU A 55 -4.62 -34.94 -11.54
CA GLU A 55 -4.13 -35.55 -12.79
C GLU A 55 -2.72 -35.08 -13.13
N VAL A 56 -2.44 -33.79 -13.02
CA VAL A 56 -1.11 -33.21 -13.27
C VAL A 56 -0.07 -33.77 -12.30
N LEU A 57 -0.42 -33.87 -11.02
CA LEU A 57 0.47 -34.43 -10.00
C LEU A 57 0.79 -35.91 -10.28
N LYS A 58 -0.21 -36.70 -10.71
CA LYS A 58 0.00 -38.10 -11.12
C LYS A 58 0.88 -38.19 -12.37
N ALA A 59 0.65 -37.35 -13.37
CA ALA A 59 1.45 -37.33 -14.60
C ALA A 59 2.91 -36.93 -14.35
N ALA A 60 3.14 -36.01 -13.40
CA ALA A 60 4.47 -35.59 -12.98
C ALA A 60 5.16 -36.59 -12.02
N GLY A 61 4.49 -37.68 -11.62
CA GLY A 61 5.03 -38.66 -10.68
C GLY A 61 5.22 -38.11 -9.26
N VAL A 62 4.51 -37.03 -8.90
CA VAL A 62 4.60 -36.41 -7.58
C VAL A 62 3.46 -36.91 -6.70
N ALA A 63 3.81 -37.65 -5.64
CA ALA A 63 2.83 -38.10 -4.66
C ALA A 63 2.32 -36.91 -3.82
N SER A 64 1.01 -36.73 -3.79
CA SER A 64 0.33 -35.80 -2.86
C SER A 64 -0.37 -36.58 -1.77
N ASP A 65 -0.30 -36.06 -0.53
CA ASP A 65 -0.96 -36.69 0.62
C ASP A 65 -2.47 -36.46 0.58
N GLN A 66 -2.87 -35.25 0.17
CA GLN A 66 -4.26 -34.85 0.08
C GLN A 66 -4.39 -33.65 -0.86
N VAL A 67 -5.40 -33.68 -1.73
CA VAL A 67 -5.85 -32.51 -2.49
C VAL A 67 -7.24 -32.15 -2.02
N THR A 68 -7.44 -30.91 -1.60
CA THR A 68 -8.71 -30.42 -1.04
C THR A 68 -9.12 -29.11 -1.68
N PHE A 69 -10.41 -28.95 -1.92
CA PHE A 69 -11.01 -27.69 -2.34
C PHE A 69 -11.54 -26.92 -1.11
N ASP A 70 -11.06 -25.69 -0.92
CA ASP A 70 -11.41 -24.80 0.20
C ASP A 70 -12.28 -23.62 -0.29
N GLY A 71 -13.32 -23.92 -1.09
CA GLY A 71 -14.33 -22.97 -1.57
C GLY A 71 -13.87 -21.96 -2.65
N ASN A 72 -12.64 -21.46 -2.57
CA ASN A 72 -12.07 -20.49 -3.52
C ASN A 72 -10.65 -20.86 -3.98
N SER A 73 -10.08 -21.96 -3.46
CA SER A 73 -8.75 -22.43 -3.82
C SER A 73 -8.65 -23.95 -3.68
N VAL A 74 -7.79 -24.57 -4.48
CA VAL A 74 -7.40 -25.97 -4.30
C VAL A 74 -6.05 -25.99 -3.60
N ARG A 75 -5.93 -26.79 -2.53
CA ARG A 75 -4.67 -27.00 -1.81
C ARG A 75 -4.26 -28.45 -1.92
N ALA A 76 -3.06 -28.69 -2.45
CA ALA A 76 -2.41 -29.99 -2.49
C ALA A 76 -1.32 -30.05 -1.42
N ARG A 77 -1.34 -31.06 -0.55
CA ARG A 77 -0.37 -31.27 0.52
C ARG A 77 0.69 -32.29 0.10
N PHE A 78 1.92 -32.08 0.56
CA PHE A 78 3.08 -32.89 0.24
C PHE A 78 3.88 -33.26 1.49
N ALA A 79 4.63 -34.35 1.37
CA ALA A 79 5.43 -34.87 2.47
C ALA A 79 6.63 -33.97 2.82
N ASN A 80 7.25 -33.32 1.82
CA ASN A 80 8.45 -32.49 1.98
C ASN A 80 8.51 -31.32 0.97
N THR A 81 9.42 -30.37 1.22
CA THR A 81 9.58 -29.16 0.40
C THR A 81 10.09 -29.45 -1.02
N ASP A 82 10.88 -30.49 -1.22
CA ASP A 82 11.39 -30.85 -2.56
C ASP A 82 10.26 -31.36 -3.48
N THR A 83 9.35 -32.16 -2.94
CA THR A 83 8.15 -32.61 -3.67
C THR A 83 7.17 -31.46 -3.88
N GLN A 84 7.07 -30.52 -2.95
CA GLN A 84 6.30 -29.29 -3.08
C GLN A 84 6.81 -28.41 -4.23
N LEU A 85 8.13 -28.21 -4.36
CA LEU A 85 8.72 -27.42 -5.44
C LEU A 85 8.46 -28.07 -6.80
N LYS A 86 8.69 -29.38 -6.92
CA LYS A 86 8.38 -30.14 -8.15
C LYS A 86 6.89 -30.09 -8.51
N ALA A 87 6.02 -30.18 -7.50
CA ALA A 87 4.59 -30.05 -7.68
C ALA A 87 4.21 -28.66 -8.16
N LYS A 88 4.79 -27.60 -7.58
CA LYS A 88 4.53 -26.21 -7.97
C LYS A 88 4.88 -26.02 -9.44
N ASP A 89 6.08 -26.43 -9.86
CA ASP A 89 6.53 -26.29 -11.25
C ASP A 89 5.63 -27.06 -12.23
N ALA A 90 5.22 -28.29 -11.88
CA ALA A 90 4.33 -29.10 -12.71
C ALA A 90 2.92 -28.49 -12.82
N ILE A 91 2.35 -28.03 -11.70
CA ILE A 91 1.03 -27.41 -11.64
C ILE A 91 1.05 -26.07 -12.38
N GLU A 92 2.09 -25.27 -12.20
CA GLU A 92 2.29 -23.98 -12.87
C GLU A 92 2.37 -24.17 -14.39
N HIS A 93 3.18 -25.12 -14.86
CA HIS A 93 3.29 -25.42 -16.29
C HIS A 93 1.97 -25.91 -16.92
N ALA A 94 1.17 -26.68 -16.17
CA ALA A 94 -0.07 -27.25 -16.70
C ALA A 94 -1.29 -26.32 -16.62
N LEU A 95 -1.35 -25.45 -15.59
CA LEU A 95 -2.48 -24.54 -15.37
C LEU A 95 -2.22 -23.12 -15.89
N ILE A 96 -0.96 -22.75 -16.10
CA ILE A 96 -0.53 -21.45 -16.63
C ILE A 96 0.33 -21.69 -17.88
N PRO A 97 -0.27 -22.14 -19.01
CA PRO A 97 0.46 -22.33 -20.26
C PRO A 97 0.95 -21.02 -20.88
N ASP A 98 0.30 -19.89 -20.56
CA ASP A 98 0.72 -18.54 -20.94
C ASP A 98 0.93 -17.69 -19.69
N ALA A 99 2.18 -17.28 -19.45
CA ALA A 99 2.57 -16.47 -18.30
C ALA A 99 2.06 -15.01 -18.40
N SER A 100 1.64 -14.57 -19.59
CA SER A 100 1.13 -13.21 -19.80
C SER A 100 -0.35 -13.07 -19.46
N ASP A 101 -1.10 -14.19 -19.37
CA ASP A 101 -2.51 -14.20 -18.99
C ASP A 101 -2.88 -15.38 -18.07
N PRO A 102 -2.34 -15.43 -16.83
CA PRO A 102 -2.58 -16.54 -15.93
C PRO A 102 -4.05 -16.60 -15.52
N GLY A 103 -4.71 -17.75 -15.75
CA GLY A 103 -6.05 -18.02 -15.21
C GLY A 103 -6.03 -18.42 -13.73
N TYR A 104 -4.90 -18.95 -13.25
CA TYR A 104 -4.71 -19.44 -11.89
C TYR A 104 -3.41 -18.87 -11.31
N ILE A 105 -3.36 -18.72 -9.98
CA ILE A 105 -2.15 -18.37 -9.23
C ILE A 105 -1.72 -19.64 -8.47
N VAL A 106 -0.47 -20.05 -8.67
CA VAL A 106 0.13 -21.19 -7.98
C VAL A 106 1.14 -20.67 -6.96
N ALA A 107 0.84 -20.81 -5.68
CA ALA A 107 1.69 -20.33 -4.59
C ALA A 107 2.13 -21.48 -3.69
N LEU A 108 3.37 -21.40 -3.21
CA LEU A 108 3.86 -22.25 -2.13
C LEU A 108 3.25 -21.77 -0.81
N ASN A 109 2.73 -22.70 -0.02
CA ASN A 109 2.10 -22.43 1.26
C ASN A 109 2.42 -23.55 2.27
N LEU A 110 2.13 -23.32 3.54
CA LEU A 110 2.17 -24.31 4.61
C LEU A 110 0.75 -24.48 5.17
N VAL A 111 0.27 -25.72 5.21
CA VAL A 111 -1.10 -26.02 5.67
C VAL A 111 -1.02 -26.98 6.85
N SER A 112 -1.83 -26.74 7.88
CA SER A 112 -1.89 -27.63 9.04
C SER A 112 -2.20 -29.08 8.64
N ARG A 113 -1.44 -30.03 9.18
CA ARG A 113 -1.69 -31.48 9.09
C ARG A 113 -2.82 -31.95 10.00
N SER A 114 -3.46 -31.05 10.75
CA SER A 114 -4.57 -31.41 11.63
C SER A 114 -5.71 -32.08 10.85
N PRO A 115 -6.24 -33.22 11.35
CA PRO A 115 -7.43 -33.85 10.81
C PRO A 115 -8.65 -32.92 10.72
N ALA A 116 -9.49 -33.10 9.70
CA ALA A 116 -10.67 -32.26 9.45
C ALA A 116 -11.66 -32.18 10.63
N TRP A 117 -11.75 -33.24 11.45
CA TRP A 117 -12.63 -33.27 12.62
C TRP A 117 -12.18 -32.30 13.73
N LEU A 118 -10.88 -32.04 13.86
CA LEU A 118 -10.36 -31.02 14.81
C LEU A 118 -10.67 -29.62 14.30
N THR A 119 -10.52 -29.38 12.99
CA THR A 119 -10.84 -28.10 12.37
C THR A 119 -12.33 -27.79 12.45
N ALA A 120 -13.20 -28.79 12.31
CA ALA A 120 -14.66 -28.64 12.46
C ALA A 120 -15.08 -28.24 13.89
N LEU A 121 -14.32 -28.64 14.91
CA LEU A 121 -14.51 -28.24 16.30
C LEU A 121 -13.89 -26.86 16.63
N HIS A 122 -13.42 -26.12 15.62
CA HIS A 122 -12.67 -24.88 15.78
C HIS A 122 -11.38 -25.03 16.62
N ALA A 123 -10.86 -26.26 16.76
CA ALA A 123 -9.57 -26.52 17.38
C ALA A 123 -8.47 -26.27 16.33
N LYS A 124 -8.11 -25.00 16.16
CA LYS A 124 -7.01 -24.58 15.27
C LYS A 124 -5.67 -24.70 16.01
N PRO A 125 -4.57 -25.04 15.31
CA PRO A 125 -3.24 -24.99 15.91
C PRO A 125 -2.87 -23.57 16.32
N MET A 126 -1.98 -23.45 17.30
CA MET A 126 -1.41 -22.22 17.79
C MET A 126 -0.50 -21.60 16.73
N TYR A 127 -0.47 -20.28 16.68
CA TYR A 127 0.41 -19.55 15.78
C TYR A 127 1.87 -19.74 16.21
N LEU A 128 2.68 -20.15 15.25
CA LEU A 128 4.11 -20.38 15.42
C LEU A 128 4.85 -19.12 14.97
N GLY A 129 5.75 -18.64 15.82
CA GLY A 129 6.63 -17.52 15.50
C GLY A 129 7.63 -17.87 14.39
N LEU A 130 8.41 -16.87 13.99
CA LEU A 130 9.38 -16.95 12.90
C LEU A 130 10.37 -18.12 13.05
N ASP A 131 10.80 -18.42 14.28
CA ASP A 131 11.75 -19.51 14.56
C ASP A 131 11.18 -20.92 14.27
N LEU A 132 9.86 -21.08 14.41
CA LEU A 132 9.17 -22.36 14.29
C LEU A 132 8.53 -22.56 12.91
N ARG A 133 8.12 -21.47 12.25
CA ARG A 133 7.46 -21.51 10.92
C ARG A 133 8.38 -21.10 9.77
N GLY A 134 9.55 -20.56 10.10
CA GLY A 134 10.40 -19.86 9.14
C GLY A 134 9.76 -18.58 8.60
N GLY A 135 10.52 -17.84 7.80
CA GLY A 135 10.07 -16.60 7.17
C GLY A 135 11.18 -15.58 7.01
N VAL A 136 10.82 -14.30 7.02
CA VAL A 136 11.77 -13.20 6.83
C VAL A 136 11.69 -12.16 7.93
N HIS A 137 12.85 -11.63 8.28
CA HIS A 137 13.05 -10.50 9.17
C HIS A 137 13.73 -9.36 8.39
N PHE A 138 13.08 -8.19 8.35
CA PHE A 138 13.61 -6.97 7.76
C PHE A 138 13.78 -5.89 8.82
N MET A 139 14.91 -5.20 8.79
CA MET A 139 15.10 -3.92 9.46
C MET A 139 15.07 -2.82 8.40
N LEU A 140 14.14 -1.89 8.54
CA LEU A 140 14.02 -0.75 7.65
C LEU A 140 14.35 0.55 8.37
N GLU A 141 15.10 1.44 7.73
CA GLU A 141 15.44 2.78 8.20
C GLU A 141 14.61 3.82 7.41
N VAL A 142 13.99 4.77 8.11
CA VAL A 142 13.14 5.80 7.53
C VAL A 142 13.97 7.06 7.26
N ASP A 143 13.84 7.63 6.06
CA ASP A 143 14.48 8.92 5.74
C ASP A 143 13.72 10.07 6.41
N MET A 144 14.15 10.40 7.63
CA MET A 144 13.56 11.49 8.42
C MET A 144 13.76 12.87 7.78
N ARG A 145 14.79 13.05 6.95
CA ARG A 145 15.02 14.33 6.26
C ARG A 145 14.01 14.53 5.15
N ALA A 146 13.70 13.48 4.40
CA ALA A 146 12.63 13.51 3.40
C ALA A 146 11.27 13.78 4.05
N ALA A 147 10.98 13.17 5.22
CA ALA A 147 9.75 13.42 5.98
C ALA A 147 9.57 14.90 6.34
N ILE A 148 10.64 15.51 6.89
CA ILE A 148 10.65 16.92 7.28
C ILE A 148 10.50 17.82 6.04
N THR A 149 11.20 17.50 4.95
CA THR A 149 11.12 18.26 3.69
C THR A 149 9.69 18.27 3.15
N LYS A 150 9.06 17.10 3.05
CA LYS A 150 7.66 16.97 2.59
C LYS A 150 6.69 17.75 3.47
N ARG A 151 6.88 17.73 4.79
CA ARG A 151 6.05 18.52 5.71
C ARG A 151 6.28 20.03 5.53
N LEU A 152 7.52 20.48 5.32
CA LEU A 152 7.81 21.89 5.02
C LEU A 152 7.17 22.35 3.72
N ASP A 153 7.19 21.53 2.67
CA ASP A 153 6.55 21.85 1.40
C ASP A 153 5.03 21.99 1.56
N SER A 154 4.39 21.10 2.32
CA SER A 154 2.97 21.22 2.70
C SER A 154 2.71 22.51 3.46
N LEU A 155 3.53 22.83 4.46
CA LEU A 155 3.37 24.05 5.26
C LEU A 155 3.59 25.32 4.45
N ALA A 156 4.53 25.32 3.50
CA ALA A 156 4.72 26.45 2.60
C ALA A 156 3.48 26.71 1.73
N SER A 157 2.79 25.63 1.31
CA SER A 157 1.50 25.75 0.62
C SER A 157 0.40 26.26 1.54
N ASP A 158 0.30 25.74 2.77
CA ASP A 158 -0.68 26.17 3.76
C ASP A 158 -0.50 27.65 4.13
N ILE A 159 0.76 28.13 4.27
CA ILE A 159 1.08 29.54 4.48
C ILE A 159 0.56 30.38 3.31
N ARG A 160 0.76 29.93 2.06
CA ARG A 160 0.29 30.64 0.86
C ARG A 160 -1.23 30.80 0.86
N VAL A 161 -1.96 29.74 1.22
CA VAL A 161 -3.42 29.77 1.33
C VAL A 161 -3.85 30.68 2.48
N ALA A 162 -3.26 30.54 3.66
CA ALA A 162 -3.62 31.33 4.85
C ALA A 162 -3.39 32.83 4.65
N LEU A 163 -2.28 33.22 4.01
CA LEU A 163 -1.99 34.62 3.70
C LEU A 163 -2.96 35.17 2.65
N ARG A 164 -3.33 34.37 1.65
CA ARG A 164 -4.33 34.76 0.63
C ARG A 164 -5.72 34.95 1.24
N GLU A 165 -6.16 34.09 2.15
CA GLU A 165 -7.44 34.22 2.86
C GLU A 165 -7.53 35.50 3.69
N LYS A 166 -6.40 35.99 4.20
CA LYS A 166 -6.31 37.21 5.01
C LYS A 166 -5.91 38.44 4.20
N ASP A 167 -5.93 38.35 2.87
CA ASP A 167 -5.55 39.41 1.94
C ASP A 167 -4.14 39.99 2.17
N VAL A 168 -3.22 39.19 2.73
CA VAL A 168 -1.84 39.59 2.99
C VAL A 168 -0.99 39.34 1.75
N ARG A 169 -0.59 40.41 1.06
CA ARG A 169 0.17 40.32 -0.20
C ARG A 169 1.66 40.05 0.06
N HIS A 170 2.06 38.79 -0.10
CA HIS A 170 3.47 38.39 -0.03
C HIS A 170 4.22 38.61 -1.37
N GLY A 171 5.53 38.83 -1.29
CA GLY A 171 6.46 38.90 -2.43
C GLY A 171 7.01 37.54 -2.88
N GLY A 172 6.64 36.45 -2.21
CA GLY A 172 7.03 35.09 -2.54
C GLY A 172 7.24 34.24 -1.29
N ILE A 173 6.96 32.95 -1.40
CA ILE A 173 7.24 31.95 -0.37
C ILE A 173 8.12 30.88 -1.03
N SER A 174 9.31 30.68 -0.47
CA SER A 174 10.25 29.66 -0.92
C SER A 174 10.72 28.83 0.27
N ARG A 175 10.98 27.55 0.06
CA ARG A 175 11.67 26.72 1.04
C ARG A 175 13.18 26.80 0.78
N GLU A 176 13.93 27.14 1.80
CA GLU A 176 15.40 27.15 1.81
C GLU A 176 15.88 26.13 2.84
N GLY A 177 16.28 24.95 2.37
CA GLY A 177 16.67 23.83 3.24
C GLY A 177 15.55 23.43 4.21
N ASN A 178 15.80 23.64 5.51
CA ASN A 178 14.90 23.34 6.62
C ASN A 178 14.07 24.55 7.10
N SER A 179 14.04 25.62 6.32
CA SER A 179 13.32 26.85 6.65
C SER A 179 12.44 27.30 5.50
N ILE A 180 11.39 28.06 5.80
CA ILE A 180 10.52 28.68 4.82
C ILE A 180 10.79 30.19 4.88
N GLU A 181 11.26 30.74 3.75
CA GLU A 181 11.48 32.15 3.57
C GLU A 181 10.23 32.79 2.96
N ILE A 182 9.71 33.81 3.64
CA ILE A 182 8.56 34.60 3.18
C ILE A 182 9.06 36.02 2.93
N ARG A 183 8.93 36.50 1.70
CA ARG A 183 9.28 37.88 1.33
C ARG A 183 8.05 38.77 1.43
N ALA A 184 8.21 39.97 1.93
CA ALA A 184 7.15 40.97 2.01
C ALA A 184 7.64 42.31 1.47
N ARG A 185 6.70 43.20 1.11
CA ARG A 185 7.02 44.51 0.53
C ARG A 185 7.41 45.54 1.59
N ASP A 186 6.79 45.50 2.76
CA ASP A 186 6.99 46.46 3.85
C ASP A 186 6.90 45.77 5.22
N ALA A 187 7.32 46.48 6.28
CA ALA A 187 7.31 45.99 7.66
C ALA A 187 5.88 45.73 8.19
N ALA A 188 4.88 46.49 7.72
CA ALA A 188 3.50 46.28 8.11
C ALA A 188 2.96 44.93 7.60
N THR A 189 3.28 44.57 6.35
CA THR A 189 2.93 43.28 5.76
C THR A 189 3.69 42.13 6.42
N LEU A 190 4.95 42.34 6.82
CA LEU A 190 5.70 41.33 7.60
C LEU A 190 5.00 41.02 8.91
N GLU A 191 4.64 42.04 9.70
CA GLU A 191 3.97 41.83 10.97
C GLU A 191 2.57 41.21 10.79
N ALA A 192 1.83 41.62 9.77
CA ALA A 192 0.56 40.97 9.42
C ALA A 192 0.76 39.48 9.07
N ALA A 193 1.76 39.15 8.25
CA ALA A 193 2.07 37.78 7.89
C ALA A 193 2.52 36.95 9.11
N ARG A 194 3.35 37.51 9.98
CA ARG A 194 3.81 36.89 11.22
C ARG A 194 2.64 36.53 12.14
N ASN A 195 1.67 37.42 12.29
CA ASN A 195 0.48 37.18 13.10
C ASN A 195 -0.38 36.07 12.51
N VAL A 196 -0.64 36.09 11.20
CA VAL A 196 -1.42 35.04 10.52
C VAL A 196 -0.75 33.67 10.66
N ILE A 197 0.57 33.59 10.48
CA ILE A 197 1.32 32.33 10.61
C ILE A 197 1.30 31.85 12.06
N SER A 198 1.51 32.74 13.03
CA SER A 198 1.52 32.37 14.45
C SER A 198 0.15 31.85 14.93
N ASP A 199 -0.93 32.43 14.41
CA ASP A 199 -2.31 32.03 14.74
C ASP A 199 -2.72 30.70 14.07
N ARG A 200 -2.40 30.53 12.79
CA ARG A 200 -2.84 29.36 11.99
C ARG A 200 -1.90 28.16 12.09
N LEU A 201 -0.60 28.39 12.31
CA LEU A 201 0.45 27.39 12.21
C LEU A 201 1.33 27.42 13.48
N PRO A 202 0.80 26.99 14.63
CA PRO A 202 1.50 27.05 15.92
C PRO A 202 2.74 26.14 16.00
N GLU A 203 2.92 25.25 15.02
CA GLU A 203 4.08 24.36 14.89
C GLU A 203 5.35 25.07 14.39
N LEU A 204 5.21 26.26 13.80
CA LEU A 204 6.31 27.07 13.30
C LEU A 204 6.72 28.15 14.31
N GLN A 205 8.02 28.44 14.33
CA GLN A 205 8.62 29.61 14.95
C GLN A 205 9.03 30.55 13.82
N VAL A 206 8.62 31.81 13.92
CA VAL A 206 8.87 32.83 12.90
C VAL A 206 9.83 33.87 13.46
N ALA A 207 10.92 34.12 12.75
CA ALA A 207 11.90 35.16 13.05
C ALA A 207 12.09 36.07 11.83
N GLU A 208 12.41 37.34 12.05
CA GLU A 208 12.79 38.25 10.98
C GLU A 208 14.24 38.00 10.55
N SER A 209 14.52 38.10 9.26
CA SER A 209 15.88 37.99 8.75
C SER A 209 16.72 39.20 9.14
N THR A 210 17.93 38.97 9.63
CA THR A 210 18.89 40.03 9.99
C THR A 210 19.60 40.64 8.77
N SER A 211 19.29 40.20 7.55
CA SER A 211 20.00 40.55 6.32
C SER A 211 19.50 41.81 5.58
N GLY A 212 18.67 42.65 6.21
CA GLY A 212 18.30 43.98 5.69
C GLY A 212 17.18 44.00 4.64
N ASP A 213 16.71 42.84 4.21
CA ASP A 213 15.53 42.69 3.35
C ASP A 213 14.32 42.30 4.19
N SER A 214 13.14 42.86 3.88
CA SER A 214 11.86 42.55 4.54
C SER A 214 11.45 41.08 4.37
N ARG A 215 12.01 40.19 5.19
CA ARG A 215 11.87 38.73 5.08
C ARG A 215 11.60 38.08 6.43
N LEU A 216 10.67 37.13 6.46
CA LEU A 216 10.47 36.22 7.58
C LEU A 216 11.07 34.86 7.27
N ILE A 217 11.70 34.28 8.27
CA ILE A 217 12.20 32.91 8.26
C ILE A 217 11.33 32.12 9.25
N ALA A 218 10.56 31.17 8.72
CA ALA A 218 9.78 30.23 9.52
C ALA A 218 10.52 28.89 9.62
N THR A 219 10.75 28.42 10.85
CA THR A 219 11.40 27.14 11.16
C THR A 219 10.53 26.33 12.11
N PHE A 220 10.68 25.00 12.13
CA PHE A 220 9.98 24.19 13.11
C PHE A 220 10.40 24.50 14.55
N LYS A 221 9.43 24.50 15.46
CA LYS A 221 9.72 24.36 16.90
C LYS A 221 10.30 22.96 17.17
N PRO A 222 11.21 22.79 18.15
CA PRO A 222 11.79 21.47 18.46
C PRO A 222 10.75 20.39 18.78
N GLU A 223 9.68 20.74 19.50
CA GLU A 223 8.59 19.82 19.83
C GLU A 223 7.78 19.41 18.59
N ALA A 224 7.55 20.34 17.66
CA ALA A 224 6.85 20.06 16.41
C ALA A 224 7.69 19.15 15.52
N LEU A 225 9.00 19.37 15.46
CA LEU A 225 9.92 18.52 14.70
C LEU A 225 9.85 17.06 15.19
N LYS A 226 9.88 16.84 16.51
CA LYS A 226 9.73 15.49 17.07
C LYS A 226 8.36 14.87 16.73
N LYS A 227 7.27 15.65 16.80
CA LYS A 227 5.94 15.16 16.41
C LYS A 227 5.87 14.75 14.95
N VAL A 228 6.50 15.50 14.06
CA VAL A 228 6.58 15.16 12.63
C VAL A 228 7.33 13.83 12.44
N GLN A 229 8.43 13.63 13.18
CA GLN A 229 9.18 12.38 13.16
C GLN A 229 8.35 11.19 13.65
N ASP A 230 7.74 11.31 14.83
CA ASP A 230 6.90 10.25 15.41
C ASP A 230 5.70 9.91 14.51
N GLN A 231 5.08 10.92 13.91
CA GLN A 231 3.96 10.74 12.99
C GLN A 231 4.40 10.08 11.68
N ALA A 232 5.57 10.41 11.15
CA ALA A 232 6.09 9.78 9.94
C ALA A 232 6.31 8.27 10.15
N ILE A 233 6.87 7.87 11.29
CA ILE A 233 7.09 6.46 11.62
C ILE A 233 5.75 5.73 11.80
N LYS A 234 4.82 6.33 12.57
CA LYS A 234 3.50 5.73 12.80
C LYS A 234 2.72 5.54 11.49
N GLN A 235 2.80 6.52 10.60
CA GLN A 235 2.20 6.43 9.26
C GLN A 235 2.84 5.31 8.46
N ASN A 236 4.18 5.27 8.38
CA ASN A 236 4.89 4.21 7.67
C ASN A 236 4.59 2.82 8.22
N ILE A 237 4.48 2.64 9.55
CA ILE A 237 4.06 1.37 10.17
C ILE A 237 2.66 0.97 9.70
N THR A 238 1.73 1.93 9.66
CA THR A 238 0.36 1.68 9.18
C THR A 238 0.36 1.27 7.70
N THR A 239 1.13 1.97 6.87
CA THR A 239 1.32 1.65 5.44
C THR A 239 1.94 0.26 5.27
N LEU A 240 2.96 -0.10 6.06
CA LEU A 240 3.57 -1.43 6.04
C LEU A 240 2.56 -2.51 6.45
N HIS A 241 1.71 -2.24 7.43
CA HIS A 241 0.67 -3.20 7.83
C HIS A 241 -0.28 -3.50 6.68
N ASN A 242 -0.71 -2.48 5.95
CA ASN A 242 -1.56 -2.66 4.78
C ASN A 242 -0.82 -3.45 3.69
N ARG A 243 0.43 -3.08 3.37
CA ARG A 243 1.26 -3.77 2.36
C ARG A 243 1.49 -5.23 2.68
N VAL A 244 1.68 -5.58 3.95
CA VAL A 244 1.94 -6.95 4.35
C VAL A 244 0.68 -7.81 4.33
N ASN A 245 -0.49 -7.25 4.67
CA ASN A 245 -1.75 -7.98 4.56
C ASN A 245 -1.98 -8.46 3.11
N GLU A 246 -1.52 -7.69 2.12
CA GLU A 246 -1.62 -8.03 0.70
C GLU A 246 -0.69 -9.16 0.26
N LEU A 247 0.38 -9.43 1.02
CA LEU A 247 1.22 -10.61 0.81
C LEU A 247 0.52 -11.90 1.29
N GLY A 248 -0.67 -11.81 1.87
CA GLY A 248 -1.42 -12.96 2.41
C GLY A 248 -0.84 -13.48 3.74
N VAL A 249 -0.02 -12.67 4.41
CA VAL A 249 0.56 -13.02 5.71
C VAL A 249 -0.49 -12.77 6.79
N ALA A 250 -0.90 -13.82 7.48
CA ALA A 250 -2.00 -13.75 8.43
C ALA A 250 -1.69 -12.91 9.68
N GLU A 251 -0.42 -12.84 10.11
CA GLU A 251 -0.01 -12.16 11.35
C GLU A 251 1.41 -11.59 11.27
N PRO A 252 1.59 -10.42 10.65
CA PRO A 252 2.90 -9.77 10.64
C PRO A 252 3.19 -9.02 11.93
N VAL A 253 4.45 -9.04 12.36
CA VAL A 253 4.92 -8.21 13.48
C VAL A 253 5.66 -7.01 12.90
N ILE A 254 5.05 -5.84 13.02
CA ILE A 254 5.63 -4.56 12.60
C ILE A 254 5.76 -3.69 13.83
N GLN A 255 6.99 -3.34 14.19
CA GLN A 255 7.28 -2.58 15.41
C GLN A 255 8.33 -1.50 15.14
N GLN A 256 8.19 -0.37 15.83
CA GLN A 256 9.21 0.65 15.85
C GLN A 256 10.43 0.16 16.65
N GLN A 257 11.62 0.30 16.07
CA GLN A 257 12.89 0.04 16.75
C GLN A 257 13.71 1.33 16.78
N GLY A 258 13.83 1.95 17.94
CA GLY A 258 14.54 3.23 18.08
C GLY A 258 13.79 4.42 17.47
N ALA A 259 14.54 5.43 17.02
CA ALA A 259 13.98 6.72 16.63
C ALA A 259 13.63 6.83 15.14
N ASP A 260 14.16 5.96 14.29
CA ASP A 260 14.07 6.05 12.83
C ASP A 260 13.96 4.67 12.13
N ARG A 261 13.85 3.58 12.89
CA ARG A 261 13.80 2.21 12.33
C ARG A 261 12.51 1.49 12.62
N VAL A 262 12.17 0.58 11.74
CA VAL A 262 11.01 -0.30 11.83
C VAL A 262 11.45 -1.74 11.56
N VAL A 263 11.15 -2.62 12.49
CA VAL A 263 11.29 -4.07 12.32
C VAL A 263 10.01 -4.62 11.70
N VAL A 264 10.19 -5.46 10.68
CA VAL A 264 9.10 -6.21 10.04
C VAL A 264 9.46 -7.69 10.05
N GLN A 265 8.60 -8.50 10.65
CA GLN A 265 8.72 -9.95 10.66
C GLN A 265 7.51 -10.56 9.94
N LEU A 266 7.80 -11.40 8.95
CA LEU A 266 6.79 -12.06 8.13
C LEU A 266 6.92 -13.58 8.27
N PRO A 267 6.17 -14.20 9.20
CA PRO A 267 6.16 -15.64 9.37
C PRO A 267 5.54 -16.34 8.15
N GLY A 268 6.14 -17.46 7.73
CA GLY A 268 5.62 -18.30 6.64
C GLY A 268 5.81 -17.73 5.23
N VAL A 269 6.43 -16.57 5.07
CA VAL A 269 6.78 -16.02 3.74
C VAL A 269 8.00 -16.76 3.19
N GLN A 270 7.82 -17.41 2.04
CA GLN A 270 8.88 -18.16 1.37
C GLN A 270 9.61 -17.34 0.30
N ASP A 271 8.91 -16.40 -0.35
CA ASP A 271 9.49 -15.54 -1.39
C ASP A 271 9.92 -14.19 -0.79
N THR A 272 11.21 -14.09 -0.46
CA THR A 272 11.79 -12.88 0.15
C THR A 272 11.87 -11.72 -0.85
N ALA A 273 12.06 -12.00 -2.13
CA ALA A 273 12.20 -11.00 -3.18
C ALA A 273 10.87 -10.28 -3.43
N LYS A 274 9.77 -11.03 -3.50
CA LYS A 274 8.42 -10.46 -3.61
C LYS A 274 8.05 -9.62 -2.39
N ALA A 275 8.39 -10.08 -1.18
CA ALA A 275 8.18 -9.31 0.02
C ALA A 275 8.99 -8.00 0.00
N LYS A 276 10.26 -8.07 -0.40
CA LYS A 276 11.15 -6.91 -0.53
C LYS A 276 10.63 -5.88 -1.52
N ASP A 277 10.11 -6.31 -2.67
CA ASP A 277 9.54 -5.41 -3.67
C ASP A 277 8.33 -4.64 -3.09
N ILE A 278 7.36 -5.35 -2.50
CA ILE A 278 6.16 -4.72 -1.94
C ILE A 278 6.48 -3.78 -0.77
N LEU A 279 7.42 -4.14 0.10
CA LEU A 279 7.80 -3.30 1.25
C LEU A 279 8.67 -2.11 0.85
N GLY A 280 9.63 -2.31 -0.06
CA GLY A 280 10.60 -1.30 -0.46
C GLY A 280 10.10 -0.30 -1.51
N ARG A 281 8.93 -0.53 -2.12
CA ARG A 281 8.37 0.37 -3.14
C ARG A 281 7.88 1.69 -2.55
N THR A 282 8.64 2.76 -2.75
CA THR A 282 8.22 4.12 -2.41
C THR A 282 7.40 4.72 -3.57
N ALA A 283 6.19 4.21 -3.77
CA ALA A 283 5.27 4.73 -4.76
C ALA A 283 4.43 5.86 -4.14
N THR A 284 4.47 7.06 -4.72
CA THR A 284 3.56 8.15 -4.38
C THR A 284 2.63 8.38 -5.55
N LEU A 285 1.33 8.37 -5.29
CA LEU A 285 0.33 8.67 -6.30
C LEU A 285 -0.10 10.13 -6.18
N GLU A 286 -0.21 10.80 -7.30
CA GLU A 286 -0.71 12.17 -7.39
C GLU A 286 -1.74 12.29 -8.49
N MET A 287 -2.88 12.91 -8.18
CA MET A 287 -3.91 13.27 -9.14
C MET A 287 -3.73 14.74 -9.49
N ARG A 288 -3.51 15.01 -10.78
CA ARG A 288 -3.21 16.34 -11.33
C ARG A 288 -4.11 16.60 -12.54
N LEU A 289 -4.45 17.87 -12.80
CA LEU A 289 -5.22 18.23 -13.99
C LEU A 289 -4.31 18.19 -15.22
N VAL A 290 -4.85 17.73 -16.35
CA VAL A 290 -4.18 17.88 -17.66
C VAL A 290 -4.33 19.32 -18.13
N ASP A 291 -3.30 19.87 -18.78
CA ASP A 291 -3.42 21.16 -19.43
C ASP A 291 -4.06 21.03 -20.81
N GLU A 292 -5.35 21.39 -20.89
CA GLU A 292 -6.15 21.38 -22.13
C GLU A 292 -6.08 22.73 -22.88
N SER A 293 -5.05 23.55 -22.60
CA SER A 293 -4.82 24.81 -23.33
C SER A 293 -4.26 24.53 -24.73
N ALA A 294 -4.31 25.51 -25.63
CA ALA A 294 -3.70 25.38 -26.96
C ALA A 294 -2.17 25.11 -26.87
N GLU A 295 -1.52 25.67 -25.85
CA GLU A 295 -0.09 25.49 -25.59
C GLU A 295 0.18 24.08 -25.03
N GLY A 296 -0.65 23.61 -24.09
CA GLY A 296 -0.62 22.24 -23.57
C GLY A 296 -0.79 21.19 -24.66
N HIS A 297 -1.76 21.38 -25.58
CA HIS A 297 -1.96 20.50 -26.73
C HIS A 297 -0.80 20.54 -27.74
N ALA A 298 -0.19 21.70 -27.95
CA ALA A 298 1.02 21.82 -28.79
C ALA A 298 2.19 21.04 -28.17
N ALA A 299 2.36 21.11 -26.84
CA ALA A 299 3.37 20.34 -26.11
C ALA A 299 3.08 18.83 -26.09
N GLU A 300 1.82 18.43 -25.98
CA GLU A 300 1.36 17.04 -26.07
C GLU A 300 1.64 16.45 -27.45
N SER A 301 1.38 17.19 -28.53
CA SER A 301 1.69 16.77 -29.91
C SER A 301 3.19 16.88 -30.28
N GLY A 302 4.03 17.41 -29.38
CA GLY A 302 5.46 17.61 -29.61
C GLY A 302 5.79 18.77 -30.56
N THR A 303 4.82 19.63 -30.85
CA THR A 303 4.97 20.79 -31.75
C THR A 303 5.32 22.09 -31.01
N GLY A 304 5.30 22.09 -29.67
CA GLY A 304 5.66 23.22 -28.82
C GLY A 304 6.39 22.83 -27.53
N PRO A 305 7.00 23.79 -26.82
CA PRO A 305 7.60 23.57 -25.50
C PRO A 305 6.54 23.37 -24.41
N VAL A 306 6.91 22.71 -23.30
CA VAL A 306 6.02 22.56 -22.14
C VAL A 306 5.76 23.92 -21.49
N PRO A 307 4.49 24.32 -21.26
CA PRO A 307 4.16 25.59 -20.63
C PRO A 307 4.75 25.74 -19.22
N PHE A 308 4.95 26.99 -18.79
CA PHE A 308 5.42 27.24 -17.43
C PHE A 308 4.34 26.86 -16.41
N GLY A 309 4.72 26.03 -15.43
CA GLY A 309 3.78 25.50 -14.44
C GLY A 309 3.29 24.09 -14.76
N ASP A 310 3.65 23.55 -15.92
CA ASP A 310 3.28 22.20 -16.35
C ASP A 310 4.48 21.25 -16.39
N GLU A 311 4.17 19.96 -16.38
CA GLU A 311 5.13 18.86 -16.46
C GLU A 311 4.65 17.83 -17.49
N LYS A 312 5.60 17.31 -18.26
CA LYS A 312 5.35 16.27 -19.26
C LYS A 312 5.60 14.91 -18.64
N PHE A 313 4.58 14.06 -18.66
CA PHE A 313 4.69 12.64 -18.35
C PHE A 313 4.37 11.80 -19.59
N LEU A 314 4.75 10.53 -19.56
CA LEU A 314 4.38 9.56 -20.58
C LEU A 314 3.34 8.62 -19.97
N LEU A 315 2.28 8.35 -20.74
CA LEU A 315 1.39 7.23 -20.49
C LEU A 315 2.11 5.92 -20.82
N ARG A 316 1.58 4.82 -20.29
CA ARG A 316 2.08 3.45 -20.54
C ARG A 316 2.12 3.06 -22.02
N ASP A 317 1.25 3.66 -22.83
CA ASP A 317 1.23 3.47 -24.29
C ASP A 317 2.20 4.40 -25.05
N GLY A 318 3.05 5.12 -24.32
CA GLY A 318 4.05 6.04 -24.87
C GLY A 318 3.49 7.42 -25.26
N ARG A 319 2.18 7.65 -25.12
CA ARG A 319 1.61 8.97 -25.41
C ARG A 319 2.01 9.97 -24.32
N PRO A 320 2.51 11.16 -24.69
CA PRO A 320 2.76 12.18 -23.70
C PRO A 320 1.46 12.75 -23.16
N VAL A 321 1.48 13.18 -21.90
CA VAL A 321 0.44 13.97 -21.26
C VAL A 321 1.08 15.14 -20.54
N ILE A 322 0.50 16.32 -20.71
CA ILE A 322 0.97 17.54 -20.07
C ILE A 322 0.06 17.80 -18.88
N VAL A 323 0.62 17.79 -17.68
CA VAL A 323 -0.15 17.96 -16.44
C VAL A 323 0.32 19.20 -15.72
N LYS A 324 -0.61 19.85 -15.04
CA LYS A 324 -0.30 20.99 -14.16
C LYS A 324 0.50 20.49 -12.97
N ARG A 325 1.43 21.30 -12.47
CA ARG A 325 2.21 20.99 -11.25
C ARG A 325 1.36 20.92 -9.99
N ASP A 326 0.21 21.58 -9.98
CA ASP A 326 -0.67 21.59 -8.82
C ASP A 326 -1.27 20.20 -8.56
N VAL A 327 -0.90 19.63 -7.41
CA VAL A 327 -1.44 18.35 -6.93
C VAL A 327 -2.82 18.60 -6.34
N ILE A 328 -3.84 17.98 -6.92
CA ILE A 328 -5.21 18.07 -6.43
C ILE A 328 -5.34 17.23 -5.16
N ILE A 329 -4.97 15.94 -5.29
CA ILE A 329 -4.99 14.96 -4.22
C ILE A 329 -3.83 13.99 -4.41
N SER A 330 -3.20 13.64 -3.30
CA SER A 330 -2.19 12.59 -3.22
C SER A 330 -2.77 11.30 -2.64
N GLY A 331 -2.02 10.20 -2.81
CA GLY A 331 -2.44 8.88 -2.34
C GLY A 331 -2.57 8.71 -0.83
N ASP A 332 -2.16 9.70 -0.02
CA ASP A 332 -2.43 9.75 1.43
C ASP A 332 -3.90 10.03 1.77
N ALA A 333 -4.65 10.67 0.87
CA ALA A 333 -6.08 10.90 1.06
C ALA A 333 -6.94 9.70 0.68
N LEU A 334 -6.35 8.63 0.11
CA LEU A 334 -7.05 7.40 -0.25
C LEU A 334 -7.22 6.52 0.97
N THR A 335 -8.45 6.06 1.21
CA THR A 335 -8.78 5.14 2.31
C THR A 335 -8.97 3.71 1.82
N ASP A 336 -9.42 3.52 0.59
CA ASP A 336 -9.63 2.20 0.00
C ASP A 336 -9.52 2.23 -1.53
N ALA A 337 -9.09 1.12 -2.11
CA ALA A 337 -9.00 0.90 -3.55
C ALA A 337 -9.32 -0.57 -3.89
N GLN A 338 -10.35 -0.78 -4.70
CA GLN A 338 -10.83 -2.10 -5.06
C GLN A 338 -10.88 -2.26 -6.58
N PRO A 339 -10.29 -3.34 -7.13
CA PRO A 339 -10.44 -3.65 -8.54
C PRO A 339 -11.89 -4.11 -8.80
N GLY A 340 -12.41 -3.78 -9.97
CA GLY A 340 -13.76 -4.14 -10.37
C GLY A 340 -13.93 -4.14 -11.87
N PHE A 341 -15.16 -4.40 -12.31
CA PHE A 341 -15.54 -4.29 -13.70
C PHE A 341 -16.65 -3.26 -13.84
N ASP A 342 -16.56 -2.44 -14.87
CA ASP A 342 -17.66 -1.54 -15.23
C ASP A 342 -18.82 -2.37 -15.78
N GLN A 343 -20.03 -2.15 -15.23
CA GLN A 343 -21.21 -2.93 -15.60
C GLN A 343 -21.66 -2.70 -17.04
N GLN A 344 -21.37 -1.53 -17.61
CA GLN A 344 -21.79 -1.15 -18.96
C GLN A 344 -20.78 -1.61 -20.02
N THR A 345 -19.49 -1.38 -19.78
CA THR A 345 -18.45 -1.63 -20.79
C THR A 345 -17.73 -2.97 -20.60
N GLN A 346 -17.95 -3.65 -19.47
CA GLN A 346 -17.21 -4.87 -19.06
C GLN A 346 -15.68 -4.65 -19.00
N GLN A 347 -15.23 -3.40 -18.94
CA GLN A 347 -13.82 -3.06 -18.83
C GLN A 347 -13.37 -3.10 -17.37
N PRO A 348 -12.12 -3.51 -17.08
CA PRO A 348 -11.53 -3.40 -15.76
C PRO A 348 -11.51 -1.93 -15.30
N LYS A 349 -11.81 -1.73 -14.01
CA LYS A 349 -11.77 -0.43 -13.35
C LYS A 349 -11.21 -0.57 -11.94
N VAL A 350 -10.86 0.56 -11.33
CA VAL A 350 -10.52 0.62 -9.91
C VAL A 350 -11.47 1.59 -9.21
N ASP A 351 -12.27 1.07 -8.28
CA ASP A 351 -13.09 1.88 -7.39
C ASP A 351 -12.23 2.44 -6.26
N LEU A 352 -12.26 3.76 -6.09
CA LEU A 352 -11.53 4.48 -5.07
C LEU A 352 -12.45 5.10 -4.04
N THR A 353 -12.00 5.07 -2.79
CA THR A 353 -12.59 5.84 -1.70
C THR A 353 -11.52 6.77 -1.13
N VAL A 354 -11.87 8.05 -0.98
CA VAL A 354 -11.05 9.06 -0.34
C VAL A 354 -11.67 9.51 0.99
N ASP A 355 -10.85 10.11 1.84
CA ASP A 355 -11.30 10.72 3.08
C ASP A 355 -12.25 11.92 2.85
N ALA A 356 -12.81 12.45 3.94
CA ALA A 356 -13.75 13.56 3.86
C ALA A 356 -13.13 14.87 3.32
N LYS A 357 -11.82 15.08 3.49
CA LYS A 357 -11.12 16.28 3.01
C LYS A 357 -10.89 16.16 1.49
N GLY A 358 -10.31 15.06 1.05
CA GLY A 358 -10.10 14.72 -0.36
C GLY A 358 -11.42 14.69 -1.13
N GLY A 359 -12.48 14.12 -0.57
CA GLY A 359 -13.80 14.10 -1.21
C GLY A 359 -14.42 15.48 -1.41
N ARG A 360 -14.08 16.48 -0.57
CA ARG A 360 -14.49 17.89 -0.79
C ARG A 360 -13.68 18.53 -1.91
N ILE A 361 -12.35 18.34 -1.89
CA ILE A 361 -11.45 18.86 -2.92
C ILE A 361 -11.83 18.29 -4.30
N MET A 362 -12.05 16.97 -4.40
CA MET A 362 -12.52 16.36 -5.65
C MET A 362 -13.83 16.94 -6.13
N ARG A 363 -14.78 17.19 -5.23
CA ARG A 363 -16.10 17.72 -5.56
C ARG A 363 -15.99 19.09 -6.21
N ASP A 364 -15.22 19.98 -5.60
CA ASP A 364 -15.05 21.35 -6.09
C ASP A 364 -14.27 21.37 -7.41
N VAL A 365 -13.15 20.62 -7.49
CA VAL A 365 -12.31 20.58 -8.69
C VAL A 365 -13.00 19.90 -9.87
N SER A 366 -13.72 18.81 -9.65
CA SER A 366 -14.45 18.11 -10.71
C SER A 366 -15.62 18.94 -11.25
N ARG A 367 -16.31 19.70 -10.39
CA ARG A 367 -17.40 20.61 -10.80
C ARG A 367 -16.89 21.70 -11.74
N GLU A 368 -15.73 22.27 -11.47
CA GLU A 368 -15.13 23.33 -12.29
C GLU A 368 -14.44 22.83 -13.56
N ASN A 369 -14.10 21.53 -13.61
CA ASN A 369 -13.32 20.92 -14.69
C ASN A 369 -14.06 19.78 -15.40
N LEU A 370 -15.39 19.86 -15.48
CA LEU A 370 -16.19 18.93 -16.27
C LEU A 370 -15.68 18.82 -17.71
N LYS A 371 -15.63 17.59 -18.23
CA LYS A 371 -15.13 17.21 -19.56
C LYS A 371 -13.64 17.47 -19.82
N LYS A 372 -12.85 17.84 -18.80
CA LYS A 372 -11.38 17.90 -18.90
C LYS A 372 -10.76 16.61 -18.38
N ARG A 373 -9.52 16.30 -18.80
CA ARG A 373 -8.79 15.13 -18.30
C ARG A 373 -8.14 15.39 -16.95
N MET A 374 -8.15 14.35 -16.11
CA MET A 374 -7.40 14.29 -14.86
C MET A 374 -6.39 13.16 -14.97
N ALA A 375 -5.11 13.48 -14.88
CA ALA A 375 -4.04 12.51 -14.92
C ALA A 375 -3.75 11.96 -13.53
N ILE A 376 -3.46 10.67 -13.49
CA ILE A 376 -2.99 9.96 -12.31
C ILE A 376 -1.54 9.63 -12.55
N VAL A 377 -0.64 10.26 -11.79
CA VAL A 377 0.81 10.12 -11.94
C VAL A 377 1.34 9.32 -10.76
N LEU A 378 2.06 8.24 -11.07
CA LEU A 378 2.78 7.44 -10.10
C LEU A 378 4.24 7.89 -10.08
N PHE A 379 4.72 8.31 -8.92
CA PHE A 379 6.12 8.60 -8.70
C PHE A 379 6.79 7.44 -8.00
N GLU A 380 7.74 6.81 -8.67
CA GLU A 380 8.62 5.78 -8.11
C GLU A 380 10.08 6.26 -8.18
N LYS A 381 10.76 6.34 -7.03
CA LYS A 381 12.17 6.77 -6.94
C LYS A 381 12.45 8.10 -7.67
N GLY A 382 11.50 9.03 -7.62
CA GLY A 382 11.59 10.35 -8.26
C GLY A 382 11.31 10.37 -9.77
N LYS A 383 10.97 9.22 -10.37
CA LYS A 383 10.49 9.15 -11.77
C LYS A 383 8.98 9.09 -11.77
N GLY A 384 8.33 10.06 -12.42
CA GLY A 384 6.90 10.07 -12.60
C GLY A 384 6.49 9.36 -13.89
N GLU A 385 5.46 8.54 -13.82
CA GLU A 385 4.80 7.89 -14.94
C GLU A 385 3.30 8.15 -14.86
N ALA A 386 2.68 8.58 -15.96
CA ALA A 386 1.23 8.76 -15.99
C ALA A 386 0.56 7.40 -16.22
N LEU A 387 -0.19 6.92 -15.24
CA LEU A 387 -0.88 5.64 -15.34
C LEU A 387 -2.07 5.73 -16.29
N THR A 388 -2.87 6.78 -16.13
CA THR A 388 -4.05 7.03 -16.95
C THR A 388 -4.44 8.52 -16.86
N ALA A 389 -5.20 9.00 -17.84
CA ALA A 389 -5.72 10.35 -17.88
C ALA A 389 -7.21 10.38 -18.31
N PRO A 390 -8.12 9.80 -17.49
CA PRO A 390 -9.54 9.77 -17.82
C PRO A 390 -10.17 11.16 -17.82
N VAL A 391 -11.26 11.30 -18.57
CA VAL A 391 -12.08 12.52 -18.63
C VAL A 391 -13.01 12.57 -17.42
N ILE A 392 -13.11 13.73 -16.77
CA ILE A 392 -14.06 13.99 -15.69
C ILE A 392 -15.47 14.07 -16.28
N GLN A 393 -16.31 13.08 -15.98
CA GLN A 393 -17.68 12.99 -16.54
C GLN A 393 -18.76 13.61 -15.65
N GLY A 394 -18.47 13.88 -14.38
CA GLY A 394 -19.42 14.41 -13.41
C GLY A 394 -18.73 14.90 -12.14
N GLU A 395 -19.53 15.34 -11.17
CA GLU A 395 -19.06 15.77 -9.86
C GLU A 395 -18.63 14.54 -9.04
N LEU A 396 -17.34 14.46 -8.71
CA LEU A 396 -16.72 13.36 -7.99
C LEU A 396 -16.72 13.64 -6.49
N GLY A 397 -17.42 12.80 -5.72
CA GLY A 397 -17.45 12.90 -4.27
C GLY A 397 -16.34 12.09 -3.58
N ASN A 398 -16.66 11.48 -2.45
CA ASN A 398 -15.72 10.65 -1.68
C ASN A 398 -15.45 9.29 -2.34
N ARG A 399 -16.30 8.85 -3.27
CA ARG A 399 -16.13 7.60 -4.01
C ARG A 399 -16.20 7.90 -5.49
N PHE A 400 -15.22 7.42 -6.24
CA PHE A 400 -15.15 7.55 -7.68
C PHE A 400 -14.40 6.35 -8.28
N GLN A 401 -14.53 6.17 -9.59
CA GLN A 401 -13.88 5.06 -10.30
C GLN A 401 -12.83 5.60 -11.27
N ILE A 402 -11.70 4.92 -11.33
CA ILE A 402 -10.71 5.09 -12.39
C ILE A 402 -11.07 4.10 -13.49
N SER A 403 -11.36 4.63 -14.67
CA SER A 403 -11.56 3.87 -15.90
C SER A 403 -10.43 4.14 -16.89
N GLY A 404 -10.18 3.18 -17.79
CA GLY A 404 -9.15 3.26 -18.81
C GLY A 404 -8.96 1.91 -19.52
N SER A 405 -8.15 1.88 -20.56
CA SER A 405 -7.72 0.65 -21.23
C SER A 405 -6.65 -0.05 -20.39
N MET A 406 -7.03 -0.55 -19.21
CA MET A 406 -6.16 -1.35 -18.35
C MET A 406 -6.58 -2.82 -18.38
N THR A 407 -5.61 -3.72 -18.23
CA THR A 407 -5.86 -5.16 -18.08
C THR A 407 -6.36 -5.49 -16.66
N VAL A 408 -6.89 -6.70 -16.45
CA VAL A 408 -7.36 -7.14 -15.13
C VAL A 408 -6.21 -7.19 -14.12
N THR A 409 -5.05 -7.68 -14.56
CA THR A 409 -3.82 -7.71 -13.75
C THR A 409 -3.38 -6.31 -13.38
N GLU A 410 -3.38 -5.37 -14.33
CA GLU A 410 -3.06 -3.97 -14.06
C GLU A 410 -4.03 -3.30 -13.09
N ALA A 411 -5.33 -3.58 -13.19
CA ALA A 411 -6.32 -3.04 -12.26
C ALA A 411 -6.08 -3.58 -10.84
N ASN A 412 -5.71 -4.86 -10.70
CA ASN A 412 -5.35 -5.46 -9.41
C ASN A 412 -4.07 -4.87 -8.85
N ASP A 413 -3.02 -4.74 -9.64
CA ASP A 413 -1.74 -4.17 -9.23
C ASP A 413 -1.88 -2.69 -8.84
N LEU A 414 -2.66 -1.94 -9.61
CA LEU A 414 -2.98 -0.56 -9.30
C LEU A 414 -3.77 -0.46 -8.00
N ALA A 415 -4.85 -1.25 -7.85
CA ALA A 415 -5.64 -1.25 -6.62
C ALA A 415 -4.79 -1.63 -5.41
N LEU A 416 -3.88 -2.59 -5.55
CA LEU A 416 -2.91 -2.99 -4.53
C LEU A 416 -2.02 -1.81 -4.14
N LEU A 417 -1.40 -1.13 -5.12
CA LEU A 417 -0.54 0.03 -4.86
C LEU A 417 -1.29 1.20 -4.20
N LEU A 418 -2.54 1.41 -4.60
CA LEU A 418 -3.38 2.47 -4.05
C LEU A 418 -3.83 2.16 -2.62
N ARG A 419 -4.20 0.91 -2.33
CA ARG A 419 -4.64 0.46 -1.00
C ARG A 419 -3.48 0.37 -0.01
N ALA A 420 -2.30 -0.01 -0.49
CA ALA A 420 -1.06 0.02 0.27
C ALA A 420 -0.79 1.41 0.86
N GLY A 421 -1.28 2.47 0.22
CA GLY A 421 -1.12 3.86 0.66
C GLY A 421 0.28 4.39 0.39
N SER A 422 0.41 5.72 0.50
CA SER A 422 1.72 6.36 0.40
C SER A 422 2.50 6.22 1.70
N LEU A 423 3.82 6.10 1.59
CA LEU A 423 4.71 6.26 2.73
C LEU A 423 4.81 7.76 3.08
N ALA A 424 4.87 8.07 4.37
CA ALA A 424 5.17 9.42 4.84
C ALA A 424 6.57 9.85 4.39
N ALA A 425 7.52 8.92 4.43
CA ALA A 425 8.87 9.10 3.94
C ALA A 425 9.46 7.81 3.36
N PRO A 426 10.42 7.90 2.42
CA PRO A 426 11.15 6.77 1.89
C PRO A 426 11.78 5.92 3.00
N MET A 427 11.92 4.62 2.74
CA MET A 427 12.53 3.66 3.65
C MET A 427 13.53 2.80 2.91
N GLU A 428 14.64 2.48 3.58
CA GLU A 428 15.67 1.59 3.07
C GLU A 428 15.81 0.36 3.96
N ILE A 429 16.02 -0.81 3.34
CA ILE A 429 16.26 -2.05 4.09
C ILE A 429 17.74 -2.10 4.44
N ILE A 430 18.06 -2.01 5.74
CA ILE A 430 19.43 -2.02 6.24
C ILE A 430 19.87 -3.41 6.73
N GLU A 431 18.91 -4.28 7.06
CA GLU A 431 19.19 -5.67 7.45
C GLU A 431 18.10 -6.59 6.90
N GLU A 432 18.53 -7.74 6.37
CA GLU A 432 17.67 -8.79 5.84
C GLU A 432 18.15 -10.13 6.40
N ARG A 433 17.27 -10.88 7.06
CA ARG A 433 17.54 -12.25 7.51
C ARG A 433 16.39 -13.16 7.13
N THR A 434 16.71 -14.23 6.42
CA THR A 434 15.79 -15.35 6.22
C THR A 434 15.99 -16.32 7.37
N ILE A 435 14.92 -16.64 8.09
CA ILE A 435 14.95 -17.61 9.18
C ILE A 435 14.27 -18.87 8.65
N GLY A 436 15.02 -19.97 8.65
CA GLY A 436 14.48 -21.28 8.30
C GLY A 436 13.65 -21.84 9.47
N PRO A 437 12.60 -22.63 9.20
CA PRO A 437 11.93 -23.39 10.25
C PRO A 437 12.92 -24.38 10.88
N SER A 438 12.98 -24.44 12.21
CA SER A 438 13.87 -25.31 13.00
C SER A 438 13.50 -26.79 12.92
#